data_AF-A0AAW0BE36-F1
#
_entry.id   AF-A0AAW0BE36-F1
#
_cell.length_a   1.000
_cell.length_b   1.000
_cell.length_c   1.000
_cell.angle_alpha   90.00
_cell.angle_beta   90.00
_cell.angle_gamma   90.00
#
_symmetry.space_group_name_H-M   'P 1'
#
loop_
_entity.id
_entity.type
_entity.pdbx_description
1 polymer ?
#
loop_
_entity_poly.entity_id
_entity_poly.type
_entity_poly.pdbx_seq_one_letter_code
_entity_poly.pdbx_strand_id
1 'polypeptide(L)'
;MLSPHAFYSISAVVLAGTAYSIVYNTYLDTSDPLIGHLPHPLSGTHSWANSRSPLNLYLVKQAWSWTSMAHFLAWSTGPRTSRSVANLTRYVTATLWWIFLTVWFFGPPIFERIVLATGGQCVLTPPLAPPMLLPLRYCLDRSLFSLDMHLMPSPVSNAHRQRTNPRLRGGHDASGHVFLLTMSILLLVQQILPIFALSRWSKLQWATVVFNAALIVVWLFASGVTSIYFHCPLEKLTGYCEVTCYLSIPIS
;
A
#
# COMPACT_ATOMS: atom_id res chain seq x y z
N MET A 1 -9.38 8.40 -21.79
CA MET A 1 -8.55 7.20 -21.90
C MET A 1 -7.33 7.38 -21.01
N LEU A 2 -7.00 6.38 -20.19
CA LEU A 2 -5.76 6.39 -19.40
C LEU A 2 -4.54 6.36 -20.33
N SER A 3 -3.42 6.92 -19.88
CA SER A 3 -2.15 6.85 -20.62
C SER A 3 -1.64 5.40 -20.64
N PRO A 4 -1.59 4.72 -21.80
CA PRO A 4 -1.09 3.34 -21.88
C PRO A 4 0.38 3.26 -21.42
N HIS A 5 1.15 4.33 -21.65
CA HIS A 5 2.56 4.41 -21.23
C HIS A 5 2.74 4.37 -19.71
N ALA A 6 1.83 4.98 -18.95
CA ALA A 6 1.88 4.94 -17.49
C ALA A 6 1.64 3.52 -17.00
N PHE A 7 0.64 2.85 -17.57
CA PHE A 7 0.32 1.46 -17.26
C PHE A 7 1.49 0.53 -17.59
N TYR A 8 2.04 0.59 -18.80
CA TYR A 8 3.18 -0.24 -19.19
C TYR A 8 4.42 0.01 -18.33
N SER A 9 4.71 1.28 -17.98
CA SER A 9 5.84 1.62 -17.11
C SER A 9 5.70 0.96 -15.73
N ILE A 10 4.53 1.07 -15.09
CA ILE A 10 4.33 0.44 -13.78
C ILE A 10 4.26 -1.10 -13.89
N SER A 11 3.66 -1.66 -14.95
CA SER A 11 3.70 -3.11 -15.19
C SER A 11 5.14 -3.61 -15.28
N ALA A 12 5.98 -2.92 -16.05
CA ALA A 12 7.37 -3.31 -16.25
C ALA A 12 8.16 -3.26 -14.93
N VAL A 13 7.97 -2.22 -14.11
CA VAL A 13 8.62 -2.11 -12.79
C VAL A 13 8.20 -3.26 -11.86
N VAL A 14 6.89 -3.54 -11.77
CA VAL A 14 6.37 -4.60 -10.89
C VAL A 14 6.83 -5.98 -11.37
N LEU A 15 6.77 -6.25 -12.68
CA LEU A 15 7.20 -7.52 -13.27
C LEU A 15 8.71 -7.73 -13.12
N ALA A 16 9.52 -6.73 -13.44
CA ALA A 16 10.98 -6.82 -13.31
C ALA A 16 11.40 -6.98 -11.85
N GLY A 17 10.80 -6.21 -10.93
CA GLY A 17 11.06 -6.34 -9.50
C GLY A 17 10.63 -7.71 -8.94
N THR A 18 9.48 -8.23 -9.39
CA THR A 18 8.99 -9.55 -8.98
C THR A 18 9.91 -10.65 -9.52
N ALA A 19 10.29 -10.59 -10.80
CA ALA A 19 11.23 -11.54 -11.40
C ALA A 19 12.59 -11.52 -10.69
N TYR A 20 13.13 -10.34 -10.40
CA TYR A 20 14.33 -10.19 -9.59
C TYR A 20 14.16 -10.86 -8.22
N SER A 21 13.03 -10.61 -7.54
CA SER A 21 12.78 -11.17 -6.21
C SER A 21 12.74 -12.69 -6.18
N ILE A 22 12.26 -13.32 -7.26
CA ILE A 22 12.22 -14.77 -7.41
C ILE A 22 13.63 -15.31 -7.68
N VAL A 23 14.37 -14.70 -8.60
CA VAL A 23 15.72 -15.15 -9.00
C VAL A 23 16.70 -15.07 -7.83
N TYR A 24 16.64 -13.99 -7.05
CA TYR A 24 17.56 -13.73 -5.95
C TYR A 24 16.99 -14.06 -4.57
N ASN A 25 15.78 -14.63 -4.52
CA ASN A 25 15.06 -14.96 -3.28
C ASN A 25 15.03 -13.81 -2.26
N THR A 26 14.74 -12.59 -2.74
CA THR A 26 14.76 -11.37 -1.91
C THR A 26 13.39 -10.97 -1.37
N TYR A 27 12.31 -11.63 -1.79
CA TYR A 27 10.98 -11.30 -1.28
C TYR A 27 10.78 -11.84 0.14
N LEU A 28 10.11 -11.06 0.98
CA LEU A 28 9.60 -11.50 2.27
C LEU A 28 8.10 -11.81 2.15
N ASP A 29 7.73 -13.03 2.48
CA ASP A 29 6.31 -13.40 2.63
C ASP A 29 5.74 -12.68 3.86
N THR A 30 4.89 -11.69 3.60
CA THR A 30 4.24 -10.90 4.63
C THR A 30 3.00 -11.58 5.20
N SER A 31 2.48 -12.63 4.56
CA SER A 31 1.40 -13.42 5.15
C SER A 31 1.91 -14.36 6.24
N ASP A 32 3.14 -14.85 6.13
CA ASP A 32 3.69 -15.85 7.04
C ASP A 32 3.76 -15.32 8.51
N PRO A 33 3.10 -15.99 9.48
CA PRO A 33 3.10 -15.57 10.88
C PRO A 33 4.49 -15.64 11.56
N LEU A 34 5.38 -16.51 11.09
CA LEU A 34 6.70 -16.74 11.68
C LEU A 34 7.70 -15.66 11.28
N ILE A 35 7.67 -15.22 10.03
CA ILE A 35 8.67 -14.27 9.50
C ILE A 35 8.11 -12.87 9.25
N GLY A 36 6.82 -12.74 8.97
CA GLY A 36 6.25 -11.48 8.52
C GLY A 36 6.16 -10.39 9.61
N HIS A 37 6.42 -10.71 10.88
CA HIS A 37 6.52 -9.73 11.97
C HIS A 37 7.96 -9.23 12.19
N LEU A 38 8.95 -9.92 11.64
CA LEU A 38 10.36 -9.58 11.77
C LEU A 38 10.77 -8.47 10.80
N PRO A 39 11.84 -7.72 11.10
CA PRO A 39 12.51 -6.89 10.10
C PRO A 39 12.92 -7.74 8.90
N HIS A 40 12.89 -7.16 7.70
CA HIS A 40 13.37 -7.84 6.52
C HIS A 40 14.83 -8.31 6.71
N PRO A 41 15.22 -9.52 6.29
CA PRO A 41 16.59 -10.02 6.50
C PRO A 41 17.66 -9.08 5.93
N LEU A 42 17.38 -8.47 4.78
CA LEU A 42 18.26 -7.48 4.12
C LEU A 42 18.17 -6.07 4.71
N SER A 43 17.39 -5.82 5.78
CA SER A 43 17.21 -4.47 6.34
C SER A 43 18.47 -3.87 6.97
N GLY A 44 19.43 -4.71 7.39
CA GLY A 44 20.72 -4.28 7.93
C GLY A 44 21.72 -3.80 6.86
N THR A 45 21.60 -4.31 5.63
CA THR A 45 22.49 -3.96 4.51
C THR A 45 21.86 -2.99 3.53
N HIS A 46 20.54 -3.11 3.32
CA HIS A 46 19.78 -2.29 2.39
C HIS A 46 18.76 -1.44 3.16
N SER A 47 18.99 -0.12 3.21
CA SER A 47 18.10 0.81 3.91
C SER A 47 16.66 0.79 3.38
N TRP A 48 16.46 0.41 2.12
CA TRP A 48 15.15 0.31 1.46
C TRP A 48 14.33 -0.89 1.90
N ALA A 49 14.99 -1.97 2.33
CA ALA A 49 14.32 -3.13 2.92
C ALA A 49 13.86 -2.86 4.37
N ASN A 50 14.24 -1.72 4.95
CA ASN A 50 13.78 -1.31 6.27
C ASN A 50 12.41 -0.62 6.20
N SER A 51 11.39 -1.31 6.72
CA SER A 51 10.00 -0.81 6.80
C SER A 51 9.81 0.36 7.78
N ARG A 52 10.84 0.72 8.55
CA ARG A 52 10.86 1.90 9.44
C ARG A 52 11.65 3.07 8.87
N SER A 53 12.09 3.00 7.61
CA SER A 53 12.76 4.12 6.96
C SER A 53 11.85 5.36 6.85
N PRO A 54 12.40 6.59 6.89
CA PRO A 54 11.62 7.82 6.75
C PRO A 54 10.79 7.87 5.45
N LEU A 55 11.33 7.34 4.35
CA LEU A 55 10.61 7.23 3.07
C LEU A 55 9.33 6.41 3.24
N ASN A 56 9.40 5.27 3.92
CA ASN A 56 8.21 4.45 4.13
C ASN A 56 7.20 5.14 5.05
N LEU A 57 7.67 5.76 6.15
CA LEU A 57 6.79 6.36 7.16
C LEU A 57 6.05 7.61 6.67
N TYR A 58 6.75 8.51 5.97
CA TYR A 58 6.19 9.81 5.57
C TYR A 58 5.69 9.86 4.13
N LEU A 59 6.29 9.09 3.21
CA LEU A 59 5.84 9.08 1.81
C LEU A 59 4.89 7.92 1.55
N VAL A 60 5.36 6.69 1.66
CA VAL A 60 4.60 5.52 1.19
C VAL A 60 3.35 5.26 2.03
N LYS A 61 3.44 5.31 3.37
CA LYS A 61 2.26 5.13 4.24
C LYS A 61 1.23 6.25 4.11
N GLN A 62 1.63 7.42 3.63
CA GLN A 62 0.74 8.56 3.37
C GLN A 62 0.53 8.78 1.86
N ALA A 63 0.75 7.75 1.03
CA ALA A 63 0.76 7.91 -0.43
C ALA A 63 -0.53 8.49 -0.99
N TRP A 64 -1.69 8.10 -0.43
CA TRP A 64 -2.96 8.64 -0.87
C TRP A 64 -3.09 10.14 -0.58
N SER A 65 -2.67 10.60 0.61
CA SER A 65 -2.72 12.02 0.98
C SER A 65 -1.88 12.90 0.04
N TRP A 66 -0.67 12.45 -0.29
CA TRP A 66 0.20 13.16 -1.25
C TRP A 66 -0.41 13.17 -2.66
N THR A 67 -1.02 12.06 -3.07
CA THR A 67 -1.70 11.92 -4.36
C THR A 67 -2.93 12.83 -4.44
N SER A 68 -3.74 12.91 -3.38
CA SER A 68 -4.87 13.83 -3.26
C SER A 68 -4.40 15.29 -3.34
N MET A 69 -3.34 15.66 -2.64
CA MET A 69 -2.80 17.02 -2.70
C MET A 69 -2.37 17.37 -4.14
N ALA A 70 -1.64 16.47 -4.81
CA ALA A 70 -1.25 16.65 -6.20
C ALA A 70 -2.48 16.78 -7.14
N HIS A 71 -3.53 16.00 -6.88
CA HIS A 71 -4.78 16.06 -7.63
C HIS A 71 -5.46 17.41 -7.50
N PHE A 72 -5.66 17.91 -6.29
CA PHE A 72 -6.32 19.20 -6.09
C PHE A 72 -5.47 20.37 -6.60
N LEU A 73 -4.14 20.29 -6.53
CA LEU A 73 -3.25 21.25 -7.18
C LEU A 73 -3.40 21.22 -8.71
N ALA A 74 -3.38 20.05 -9.34
CA ALA A 74 -3.59 19.92 -10.79
C ALA A 74 -4.98 20.40 -11.24
N TRP A 75 -6.01 20.03 -10.49
CA TRP A 75 -7.39 20.43 -10.74
C TRP A 75 -7.56 21.95 -10.64
N SER A 76 -7.05 22.58 -9.58
CA SER A 76 -7.19 24.03 -9.36
C SER A 76 -6.34 24.88 -10.30
N THR A 77 -5.12 24.44 -10.62
CA THR A 77 -4.14 25.24 -11.39
C THR A 77 -4.17 24.97 -12.90
N GLY A 78 -4.76 23.84 -13.31
CA GLY A 78 -4.90 23.45 -14.71
C GLY A 78 -5.95 24.25 -15.49
N PRO A 79 -6.01 24.06 -16.82
CA PRO A 79 -7.02 24.67 -17.67
C PRO A 79 -8.46 24.23 -17.34
N ARG A 80 -9.47 24.85 -17.97
CA ARG A 80 -10.89 24.48 -17.79
C ARG A 80 -11.17 22.99 -17.98
N THR A 81 -10.43 22.34 -18.89
CA THR A 81 -10.49 20.89 -19.13
C THR A 81 -10.02 20.07 -17.91
N SER A 82 -9.09 20.61 -17.10
CA SER A 82 -8.65 19.99 -15.84
C SER A 82 -9.71 20.10 -14.75
N ARG A 83 -10.45 21.22 -14.71
CA ARG A 83 -11.56 21.47 -13.77
C ARG A 83 -12.88 20.78 -14.17
N SER A 84 -12.79 19.70 -14.94
CA SER A 84 -13.96 18.97 -15.42
C SER A 84 -14.55 18.08 -14.32
N VAL A 85 -15.87 17.89 -14.37
CA VAL A 85 -16.58 16.93 -13.52
C VAL A 85 -15.99 15.53 -13.71
N ALA A 86 -15.67 15.14 -14.95
CA ALA A 86 -15.05 13.86 -15.25
C ALA A 86 -13.74 13.60 -14.50
N ASN A 87 -12.88 14.62 -14.30
CA ASN A 87 -11.65 14.46 -13.52
C ASN A 87 -11.93 14.28 -12.03
N LEU A 88 -12.90 15.02 -11.50
CA LEU A 88 -13.33 14.86 -10.11
C LEU A 88 -13.97 13.49 -9.90
N THR A 89 -14.82 13.04 -10.82
CA THR A 89 -15.43 11.71 -10.79
C THR A 89 -14.36 10.61 -10.75
N ARG A 90 -13.29 10.72 -11.56
CA ARG A 90 -12.17 9.76 -11.52
C ARG A 90 -11.52 9.66 -10.14
N TYR A 91 -11.24 10.80 -9.52
CA TYR A 91 -10.66 10.85 -8.19
C TYR A 91 -11.60 10.29 -7.12
N VAL A 92 -12.89 10.65 -7.18
CA VAL A 92 -13.90 10.13 -6.26
C VAL A 92 -14.05 8.62 -6.43
N THR A 93 -14.17 8.11 -7.65
CA THR A 93 -14.24 6.67 -7.93
C THR A 93 -12.99 5.94 -7.43
N ALA A 94 -11.79 6.50 -7.65
CA ALA A 94 -10.55 5.91 -7.13
C ALA A 94 -10.53 5.89 -5.60
N THR A 95 -10.95 6.98 -4.95
CA THR A 95 -11.04 7.09 -3.49
C THR A 95 -12.02 6.08 -2.93
N LEU A 96 -13.22 5.98 -3.52
CA LEU A 96 -14.24 5.03 -3.10
C LEU A 96 -13.79 3.59 -3.30
N TRP A 97 -13.09 3.29 -4.40
CA TRP A 97 -12.55 1.96 -4.66
C TRP A 97 -11.48 1.56 -3.64
N TRP A 98 -10.56 2.48 -3.33
CA TRP A 98 -9.56 2.27 -2.29
C TRP A 98 -10.19 2.08 -0.91
N ILE A 99 -11.16 2.92 -0.53
CA ILE A 99 -11.90 2.80 0.73
C ILE A 99 -12.64 1.46 0.78
N PHE A 100 -13.32 1.07 -0.30
CA PHE A 100 -14.05 -0.18 -0.40
C PHE A 100 -13.15 -1.41 -0.14
N LEU A 101 -11.93 -1.41 -0.69
CA LEU A 101 -11.00 -2.52 -0.52
C LEU A 101 -10.29 -2.54 0.84
N THR A 102 -9.92 -1.36 1.35
CA THR A 102 -8.95 -1.24 2.45
C THR A 102 -9.50 -0.68 3.76
N VAL A 103 -10.69 -0.09 3.73
CA VAL A 103 -11.32 0.57 4.87
C VAL A 103 -12.64 -0.14 5.22
N TRP A 104 -13.08 0.05 6.46
CA TRP A 104 -14.36 -0.46 6.96
C TRP A 104 -15.51 0.12 6.11
N PHE A 105 -16.19 -0.75 5.36
CA PHE A 105 -17.37 -0.33 4.58
C PHE A 105 -18.65 -1.04 5.01
N PHE A 106 -18.59 -2.25 5.59
CA PHE A 106 -19.73 -2.97 6.21
C PHE A 106 -19.19 -4.09 7.13
N GLY A 107 -18.25 -3.76 8.02
CA GLY A 107 -17.42 -4.72 8.75
C GLY A 107 -15.95 -4.67 8.28
N PRO A 108 -15.15 -5.73 8.52
CA PRO A 108 -13.73 -5.75 8.18
C PRO A 108 -13.48 -5.42 6.69
N PRO A 109 -12.38 -4.71 6.36
CA PRO A 109 -11.94 -4.47 4.98
C PRO A 109 -11.96 -5.74 4.12
N ILE A 110 -12.15 -5.58 2.82
CA ILE A 110 -12.23 -6.73 1.89
C ILE A 110 -10.93 -7.52 1.89
N PHE A 111 -9.76 -6.86 1.95
CA PHE A 111 -8.49 -7.57 2.07
C PHE A 111 -8.44 -8.43 3.34
N GLU A 112 -8.91 -7.93 4.49
CA GLU A 112 -8.99 -8.72 5.72
C GLU A 112 -9.93 -9.93 5.55
N ARG A 113 -11.04 -9.77 4.80
CA ARG A 113 -11.95 -10.89 4.49
C ARG A 113 -11.33 -11.92 3.56
N ILE A 114 -10.56 -11.49 2.56
CA ILE A 114 -9.84 -12.38 1.64
C ILE A 114 -8.82 -13.20 2.44
N VAL A 115 -8.03 -12.54 3.28
CA VAL A 115 -7.06 -13.21 4.16
C VAL A 115 -7.78 -14.24 5.05
N LEU A 116 -8.93 -13.89 5.64
CA LEU A 116 -9.72 -14.83 6.43
C LEU A 116 -10.25 -16.02 5.62
N ALA A 117 -10.84 -15.74 4.46
CA ALA A 117 -11.44 -16.76 3.60
C ALA A 117 -10.39 -17.75 3.06
N THR A 118 -9.13 -17.33 2.99
CA THR A 118 -8.00 -18.12 2.49
C THR A 118 -7.18 -18.77 3.62
N GLY A 119 -7.71 -18.79 4.85
CA GLY A 119 -7.10 -19.52 5.98
C GLY A 119 -6.34 -18.66 6.99
N GLY A 120 -6.47 -17.34 6.90
CA GLY A 120 -5.84 -16.40 7.81
C GLY A 120 -6.31 -16.56 9.26
N GLN A 121 -5.35 -16.48 10.18
CA GLN A 121 -5.54 -16.62 11.61
C GLN A 121 -5.09 -15.36 12.34
N CYS A 122 -5.73 -15.06 13.47
CA CYS A 122 -5.34 -13.96 14.32
C CYS A 122 -4.16 -14.40 15.20
N VAL A 123 -2.97 -13.86 14.93
CA VAL A 123 -1.74 -14.24 15.60
C VAL A 123 -1.21 -13.06 16.40
N LEU A 124 -0.79 -13.35 17.63
CA LEU A 124 0.00 -12.44 18.45
C LEU A 124 1.39 -13.03 18.63
N THR A 125 2.42 -12.25 18.34
CA THR A 125 3.81 -12.68 18.53
C THR A 125 4.48 -11.78 19.57
N PRO A 126 4.52 -12.21 20.84
CA PRO A 126 5.23 -11.49 21.89
C PRO A 126 6.74 -11.59 21.68
N PRO A 127 7.52 -10.59 22.13
CA PRO A 127 8.97 -10.58 21.91
C PRO A 127 9.76 -11.69 22.63
N LEU A 128 9.20 -12.30 23.69
CA LEU A 128 9.86 -13.34 24.49
C LEU A 128 9.08 -14.67 24.52
N ALA A 129 8.07 -14.84 23.68
CA ALA A 129 7.23 -16.03 23.69
C ALA A 129 6.92 -16.49 22.26
N PRO A 130 6.61 -17.78 22.06
CA PRO A 130 6.19 -18.27 20.76
C PRO A 130 4.91 -17.55 20.26
N PRO A 131 4.69 -17.50 18.94
CA PRO A 131 3.44 -16.99 18.39
C PRO A 131 2.24 -17.75 18.97
N MET A 132 1.22 -17.00 19.40
CA MET A 132 -0.01 -17.57 19.95
C MET A 132 -1.21 -17.20 19.07
N LEU A 133 -2.16 -18.12 18.97
CA LEU A 133 -3.42 -17.92 18.27
C LEU A 133 -4.44 -17.25 19.19
N LEU A 134 -5.04 -16.17 18.72
CA LEU A 134 -6.08 -15.45 19.43
C LEU A 134 -7.45 -15.63 18.76
N PRO A 135 -8.55 -15.50 19.52
CA PRO A 135 -9.87 -15.34 18.94
C PRO A 135 -9.92 -14.18 17.93
N LEU A 136 -10.55 -14.40 16.79
CA LEU A 136 -10.54 -13.48 15.65
C LEU A 136 -10.99 -12.04 15.99
N ARG A 137 -11.91 -11.89 16.95
CA ARG A 137 -12.40 -10.59 17.45
C ARG A 137 -11.26 -9.61 17.82
N TYR A 138 -10.14 -10.11 18.33
CA TYR A 138 -9.04 -9.24 18.74
C TYR A 138 -8.37 -8.54 17.54
N CYS A 139 -8.26 -9.22 16.40
CA CYS A 139 -7.75 -8.64 15.17
C CYS A 139 -8.78 -7.73 14.49
N LEU A 140 -10.05 -8.13 14.46
CA LEU A 140 -11.12 -7.37 13.78
C LEU A 140 -11.47 -6.07 14.50
N ASP A 141 -11.58 -6.10 15.83
CA ASP A 141 -11.88 -4.92 16.64
C ASP A 141 -10.64 -4.04 16.87
N ARG A 142 -9.47 -4.48 16.39
CA ARG A 142 -8.15 -3.86 16.64
C ARG A 142 -7.92 -3.59 18.12
N SER A 143 -8.43 -4.48 18.97
CA SER A 143 -8.36 -4.33 20.42
C SER A 143 -6.97 -4.73 20.90
N LEU A 144 -6.40 -3.90 21.77
CA LEU A 144 -5.08 -4.17 22.35
C LEU A 144 -5.22 -5.31 23.35
N PHE A 145 -4.57 -6.44 23.06
CA PHE A 145 -4.50 -7.54 24.00
C PHE A 145 -3.51 -7.19 25.12
N SER A 146 -3.98 -7.22 26.36
CA SER A 146 -3.11 -7.09 27.54
C SER A 146 -2.75 -8.50 28.00
N LEU A 147 -1.48 -8.89 27.85
CA LEU A 147 -1.00 -10.11 28.50
C LEU A 147 -0.94 -9.85 30.01
N ASP A 148 -1.93 -10.35 30.74
CA ASP A 148 -1.79 -10.54 32.18
C ASP A 148 -1.00 -11.85 32.39
N MET A 149 0.28 -11.71 32.70
CA MET A 149 1.25 -12.80 32.93
C MET A 149 0.98 -13.56 34.25
N HIS A 150 -0.25 -14.01 34.50
CA HIS A 150 -0.58 -14.86 35.67
C HIS A 150 -0.36 -16.36 35.39
N LEU A 151 0.03 -16.74 34.16
CA LEU A 151 0.14 -18.15 33.73
C LEU A 151 1.57 -18.63 33.50
N MET A 152 2.61 -17.84 33.81
CA MET A 152 4.01 -18.25 33.63
C MET A 152 4.81 -18.04 34.92
N PRO A 153 5.30 -19.10 35.60
CA PRO A 153 6.18 -18.95 36.75
C PRO A 153 7.58 -18.61 36.25
N SER A 154 7.95 -17.33 36.28
CA SER A 154 9.34 -16.91 36.11
C SER A 154 9.65 -15.77 37.08
N PRO A 155 10.71 -15.87 37.90
CA PRO A 155 10.93 -14.97 39.02
C PRO A 155 11.84 -13.80 38.61
N VAL A 156 11.43 -12.95 37.68
CA VAL A 156 12.17 -11.69 37.42
C VAL A 156 11.22 -10.56 37.01
N SER A 157 10.90 -9.75 38.01
CA SER A 157 10.66 -8.29 38.01
C SER A 157 10.05 -7.58 36.79
N ASN A 158 9.06 -6.74 37.13
CA ASN A 158 8.40 -5.67 36.37
C ASN A 158 7.30 -6.14 35.41
N ALA A 159 6.05 -5.95 35.84
CA ALA A 159 4.84 -6.03 35.03
C ALA A 159 4.87 -4.97 33.93
N HIS A 160 5.66 -5.20 32.87
CA HIS A 160 5.57 -4.42 31.65
C HIS A 160 4.30 -4.85 30.94
N ARG A 161 3.28 -3.98 31.00
CA ARG A 161 2.05 -4.07 30.19
C ARG A 161 2.43 -3.86 28.72
N GLN A 162 2.96 -4.89 28.08
CA GLN A 162 3.39 -4.87 26.68
C GLN A 162 2.14 -4.97 25.80
N ARG A 163 1.61 -3.83 25.38
CA ARG A 163 0.51 -3.77 24.40
C ARG A 163 1.04 -4.17 23.03
N THR A 164 0.77 -5.41 22.63
CA THR A 164 1.11 -5.92 21.30
C THR A 164 -0.17 -5.98 20.48
N ASN A 165 -0.12 -5.49 19.24
CA ASN A 165 -1.30 -5.47 18.37
C ASN A 165 -1.37 -6.81 17.62
N PRO A 166 -2.38 -7.65 17.89
CA PRO A 166 -2.55 -8.89 17.13
C PRO A 166 -2.79 -8.57 15.66
N ARG A 167 -2.32 -9.46 14.78
CA ARG A 167 -2.45 -9.29 13.34
C ARG A 167 -2.97 -10.55 12.69
N LEU A 168 -3.72 -10.35 11.61
CA LEU A 168 -4.16 -11.43 10.75
C LEU A 168 -2.98 -11.90 9.87
N ARG A 169 -2.70 -13.20 9.86
CA ARG A 169 -1.56 -13.85 9.17
C ARG A 169 -1.93 -15.25 8.67
N GLY A 170 -1.19 -15.79 7.71
CA GLY A 170 -1.32 -17.17 7.21
C GLY A 170 -2.31 -17.37 6.06
N GLY A 171 -3.03 -16.33 5.64
CA GLY A 171 -3.90 -16.33 4.46
C GLY A 171 -3.35 -15.43 3.36
N HIS A 172 -4.01 -15.40 2.21
CA HIS A 172 -3.62 -14.60 1.05
C HIS A 172 -3.79 -13.10 1.30
N ASP A 173 -2.69 -12.37 1.49
CA ASP A 173 -2.66 -10.93 1.76
C ASP A 173 -2.28 -10.14 0.49
N ALA A 174 -3.29 -9.79 -0.32
CA ALA A 174 -3.10 -9.03 -1.54
C ALA A 174 -2.30 -7.73 -1.27
N SER A 175 -1.33 -7.43 -2.13
CA SER A 175 -0.42 -6.30 -1.88
C SER A 175 -1.11 -4.95 -2.06
N GLY A 176 -1.61 -4.40 -0.95
CA GLY A 176 -2.25 -3.09 -0.91
C GLY A 176 -1.32 -1.93 -1.35
N HIS A 177 0.00 -2.09 -1.18
CA HIS A 177 0.98 -1.11 -1.67
C HIS A 177 1.06 -1.11 -3.20
N VAL A 178 1.17 -2.29 -3.82
CA VAL A 178 1.18 -2.42 -5.29
C VAL A 178 -0.14 -1.86 -5.86
N PHE A 179 -1.27 -2.21 -5.26
CA PHE A 179 -2.58 -1.67 -5.62
C PHE A 179 -2.62 -0.13 -5.55
N LEU A 180 -2.37 0.44 -4.37
CA LEU A 180 -2.54 1.87 -4.11
C LEU A 180 -1.57 2.72 -4.93
N LEU A 181 -0.30 2.31 -5.02
CA LEU A 181 0.72 3.05 -5.76
C LEU A 181 0.46 3.00 -7.27
N THR A 182 0.03 1.85 -7.80
CA THR A 182 -0.31 1.73 -9.22
C THR A 182 -1.49 2.64 -9.55
N MET A 183 -2.59 2.58 -8.78
CA MET A 183 -3.74 3.46 -8.99
C MET A 183 -3.35 4.94 -8.87
N SER A 184 -2.50 5.28 -7.90
CA SER A 184 -1.99 6.65 -7.72
C SER A 184 -1.21 7.14 -8.93
N ILE A 185 -0.27 6.35 -9.48
CA ILE A 185 0.51 6.72 -10.67
C ILE A 185 -0.42 7.00 -11.86
N LEU A 186 -1.40 6.12 -12.10
CA LEU A 186 -2.33 6.28 -13.22
C LEU A 186 -3.16 7.57 -13.10
N LEU A 187 -3.62 7.89 -11.88
CA LEU A 187 -4.35 9.12 -11.59
C LEU A 187 -3.46 10.38 -11.76
N LEU A 188 -2.23 10.35 -11.24
CA LEU A 188 -1.27 11.46 -11.34
C LEU A 188 -0.86 11.75 -12.79
N VAL A 189 -0.65 10.73 -13.62
CA VAL A 189 -0.33 10.94 -15.03
C VAL A 189 -1.53 11.55 -15.75
N GLN A 190 -2.74 11.03 -15.50
CA GLN A 190 -3.91 11.47 -16.24
C GLN A 190 -4.27 12.94 -15.97
N GLN A 191 -4.11 13.42 -14.73
CA GLN A 191 -4.51 14.78 -14.36
C GLN A 191 -3.58 15.88 -14.89
N ILE A 192 -2.33 15.56 -15.23
CA ILE A 192 -1.38 16.55 -15.76
C ILE A 192 -1.42 16.66 -17.30
N LEU A 193 -1.98 15.68 -18.01
CA LEU A 193 -2.10 15.69 -19.48
C LEU A 193 -2.71 16.99 -20.05
N PRO A 194 -3.79 17.56 -19.47
CA PRO A 194 -4.36 18.80 -20.02
C PRO A 194 -3.45 20.02 -19.84
N ILE A 195 -2.55 20.02 -18.85
CA ILE A 195 -1.56 21.09 -18.65
C ILE A 195 -0.51 21.03 -19.77
N PHE A 196 -0.08 19.83 -20.17
CA PHE A 196 0.84 19.65 -21.31
C PHE A 196 0.27 20.12 -22.65
N ALA A 197 -1.06 20.20 -22.79
CA ALA A 197 -1.70 20.72 -24.00
C ALA A 197 -1.67 22.26 -24.09
N LEU A 198 -1.23 22.97 -23.05
CA LEU A 198 -1.08 24.42 -23.08
C LEU A 198 0.18 24.84 -23.84
N SER A 199 0.10 25.95 -24.58
CA SER A 199 1.25 26.51 -25.30
C SER A 199 2.31 27.12 -24.39
N ARG A 200 1.91 27.61 -23.21
CA ARG A 200 2.81 28.20 -22.21
C ARG A 200 2.28 27.91 -20.81
N TRP A 201 3.18 27.55 -19.90
CA TRP A 201 2.83 27.28 -18.50
C TRP A 201 3.10 28.49 -17.61
N SER A 202 2.19 28.74 -16.68
CA SER A 202 2.46 29.64 -15.55
C SER A 202 3.45 28.99 -14.58
N LYS A 203 4.07 29.80 -13.70
CA LYS A 203 4.97 29.28 -12.64
C LYS A 203 4.27 28.24 -11.76
N LEU A 204 2.97 28.44 -11.49
CA LEU A 204 2.18 27.54 -10.67
C LEU A 204 1.89 26.22 -11.38
N GLN A 205 1.59 26.26 -12.69
CA GLN A 205 1.43 25.05 -13.50
C GLN A 205 2.74 24.27 -13.62
N TRP A 206 3.86 24.97 -13.76
CA TRP A 206 5.17 24.34 -13.75
C TRP A 206 5.44 23.63 -12.42
N ALA A 207 5.19 24.29 -11.28
CA ALA A 207 5.33 23.69 -9.96
C ALA A 207 4.42 22.47 -9.77
N THR A 208 3.16 22.55 -10.23
CA THR A 208 2.21 21.43 -10.23
C THR A 208 2.74 20.24 -11.03
N VAL A 209 3.26 20.46 -12.25
CA VAL A 209 3.79 19.39 -13.10
C VAL A 209 5.03 18.75 -12.45
N VAL A 210 5.95 19.57 -11.92
CA VAL A 210 7.15 19.07 -11.24
C VAL A 210 6.80 18.27 -10.00
N PHE A 211 5.87 18.75 -9.18
CA PHE A 211 5.41 18.03 -7.99
C PHE A 211 4.77 16.69 -8.35
N ASN A 212 3.92 16.67 -9.38
CA ASN A 212 3.31 15.44 -9.89
C ASN A 212 4.35 14.45 -10.43
N ALA A 213 5.30 14.93 -11.24
CA ALA A 213 6.36 14.10 -11.79
C ALA A 213 7.25 13.51 -10.70
N ALA A 214 7.59 14.31 -9.68
CA ALA A 214 8.35 13.84 -8.53
C ALA A 214 7.61 12.71 -7.78
N LEU A 215 6.31 12.87 -7.53
CA LEU A 215 5.51 11.81 -6.91
C LEU A 215 5.41 10.55 -7.78
N ILE A 216 5.25 10.67 -9.10
CA ILE A 216 5.23 9.52 -10.01
C ILE A 216 6.55 8.74 -9.90
N VAL A 217 7.70 9.43 -9.90
CA VAL A 217 9.01 8.79 -9.74
C VAL A 217 9.13 8.10 -8.39
N VAL A 218 8.69 8.75 -7.31
CA VAL A 218 8.70 8.16 -5.96
C VAL A 218 7.79 6.93 -5.88
N TRP A 219 6.61 6.95 -6.51
CA TRP A 219 5.70 5.80 -6.54
C TRP A 219 6.21 4.65 -7.40
N LEU A 220 6.82 4.93 -8.55
CA LEU A 220 7.49 3.89 -9.35
C LEU A 220 8.62 3.24 -8.55
N PHE A 221 9.45 4.06 -7.88
CA PHE A 221 10.51 3.56 -7.02
C PHE A 221 9.96 2.71 -5.86
N ALA A 222 8.94 3.20 -5.16
CA ALA A 222 8.32 2.49 -4.04
C ALA A 222 7.66 1.18 -4.48
N SER A 223 7.02 1.14 -5.65
CA SER A 223 6.50 -0.09 -6.25
C SER A 223 7.63 -1.08 -6.58
N GLY A 224 8.78 -0.60 -7.06
CA GLY A 224 9.97 -1.42 -7.29
C GLY A 224 10.52 -2.02 -6.00
N VAL A 225 10.72 -1.20 -4.96
CA VAL A 225 11.14 -1.65 -3.62
C VAL A 225 10.17 -2.68 -3.06
N THR A 226 8.87 -2.43 -3.18
CA THR A 226 7.82 -3.37 -2.75
C THR A 226 7.95 -4.69 -3.51
N SER A 227 8.10 -4.63 -4.84
CA SER A 227 8.21 -5.82 -5.69
C SER A 227 9.49 -6.62 -5.46
N ILE A 228 10.59 -5.99 -5.05
CA ILE A 228 11.87 -6.66 -4.80
C ILE A 228 11.90 -7.30 -3.40
N TYR A 229 11.41 -6.61 -2.37
CA TYR A 229 11.67 -7.00 -0.97
C TYR A 229 10.44 -7.48 -0.19
N PHE A 230 9.22 -7.16 -0.61
CA PHE A 230 8.03 -7.42 0.20
C PHE A 230 6.98 -8.19 -0.59
N HIS A 231 6.12 -8.94 0.10
CA HIS A 231 5.06 -9.77 -0.47
C HIS A 231 5.57 -10.92 -1.35
N CYS A 232 4.84 -12.03 -1.37
CA CYS A 232 5.13 -13.10 -2.31
C CYS A 232 4.68 -12.69 -3.75
N PRO A 233 5.16 -13.37 -4.82
CA PRO A 233 4.77 -13.06 -6.19
C PRO A 233 3.26 -13.07 -6.43
N LEU A 234 2.53 -14.01 -5.82
CA LEU A 234 1.09 -14.13 -5.99
C LEU A 234 0.33 -12.95 -5.36
N GLU A 235 0.73 -12.51 -4.17
CA GLU A 235 0.17 -11.33 -3.48
C GLU A 235 0.36 -10.04 -4.28
N LYS A 236 1.53 -9.88 -4.93
CA LYS A 236 1.81 -8.76 -5.84
C LYS A 236 0.89 -8.80 -7.06
N LEU A 237 0.72 -9.98 -7.64
CA LEU A 237 -0.14 -10.18 -8.80
C LEU A 237 -1.59 -9.84 -8.48
N THR A 238 -2.14 -10.32 -7.37
CA THR A 238 -3.54 -10.04 -7.01
C THR A 238 -3.78 -8.57 -6.70
N GLY A 239 -2.85 -7.90 -5.99
CA GLY A 239 -2.95 -6.45 -5.76
C GLY A 239 -2.87 -5.65 -7.06
N TYR A 240 -2.12 -6.13 -8.05
CA TYR A 240 -2.08 -5.53 -9.38
C TYR A 240 -3.39 -5.77 -10.17
N CYS A 241 -3.97 -6.97 -10.10
CA CYS A 241 -5.25 -7.31 -10.74
C CYS A 241 -6.41 -6.44 -10.25
N GLU A 242 -6.44 -6.06 -8.97
CA GLU A 242 -7.48 -5.16 -8.43
C GLU A 242 -7.49 -3.78 -9.09
N VAL A 243 -6.35 -3.32 -9.62
CA VAL A 243 -6.28 -2.10 -10.42
C VAL A 243 -6.99 -2.29 -11.75
N THR A 244 -6.88 -3.46 -12.38
CA THR A 244 -7.57 -3.73 -13.66
C THR A 244 -9.10 -3.72 -13.50
N CYS A 245 -9.60 -4.19 -12.35
CA CYS A 245 -11.02 -4.06 -11.99
C CYS A 245 -11.42 -2.59 -11.86
N TYR A 246 -10.62 -1.76 -11.20
CA TYR A 246 -10.85 -0.31 -11.13
C TYR A 246 -10.89 0.34 -12.52
N LEU A 247 -9.97 -0.02 -13.41
CA LEU A 247 -9.91 0.53 -14.77
C LEU A 247 -11.12 0.16 -15.64
N SER A 248 -11.86 -0.87 -15.25
CA SER A 248 -13.07 -1.32 -15.95
C SER A 248 -14.31 -0.52 -15.55
N ILE A 249 -14.23 0.34 -14.51
CA ILE A 249 -15.35 1.18 -14.08
C ILE A 249 -15.59 2.27 -15.14
N PRO A 250 -16.77 2.33 -15.77
CA PRO A 250 -17.06 3.35 -16.77
C PRO A 250 -17.17 4.71 -16.09
N ILE A 251 -16.38 5.67 -16.56
CA ILE A 251 -16.42 7.05 -16.09
C ILE A 251 -16.89 7.92 -17.25
N SER A 252 -18.19 8.17 -17.27
CA SER A 252 -18.91 9.07 -18.19
C SER A 252 -18.59 10.53 -17.90
#